data_AF-A0A9N8E733-F1
#
_entry.id   AF-A0A9N8E733-F1
#
_cell.length_a   1.000
_cell.length_b   1.000
_cell.length_c   1.000
_cell.angle_alpha   90.00
_cell.angle_beta   90.00
_cell.angle_gamma   90.00
#
_symmetry.space_group_name_H-M   'P 1'
#
loop_
_entity.id
_entity.type
_entity.pdbx_description
1 polymer ?
#
loop_
_entity_poly.entity_id
_entity_poly.type
_entity_poly.pdbx_seq_one_letter_code
_entity_poly.pdbx_strand_id
1 'polypeptide(L)'
;MEIVLTTILGKDYFDGVEESRQGHDSDLTEFLMETRQKSFNWIINQDPLQLEYDAPNLFQRFLVVLFYYQTTRHKSWKECNPPATSQVSASSNFCYALDAATGETTNNIWGDRWLSVSHECQWAGVTCETGQREEQEAVELDLRWNQLNGLLPWEITRLPQLKNLDLHHNMLTGVMPQRLFTNQSGLALEILFLGNNQLSGPIPARWFEEAAKLTNVETFSNRLTGRIPSEVGLLPMKNLNFGNNSLTGSLPVEVFYQGSLEWLILSDNDLTGTLPSKVGLLANLEYLDLSGNSVSGSLPSEIGLANQMQYLKVSYTNMQGTLPEELYGLSKFKTLELDSCNFSGTISSSLGLLTDLVQLGLSINNFHGTIPNEIGALTKLLLLRVNGNALTGTVPDSVCQNLAYLEHNSHYEAALGADCLPSTETGVPTIECAVDCCTMCCDNTLYCLAN
;
A
#
# COMPACT_ATOMS: atom_id res chain seq x y z
N MET A 1 -4.33 -29.11 29.37
CA MET A 1 -4.57 -29.24 27.91
C MET A 1 -5.92 -28.65 27.53
N GLU A 2 -7.04 -29.23 27.97
CA GLU A 2 -8.39 -28.74 27.67
C GLU A 2 -8.67 -27.33 28.22
N ILE A 3 -8.18 -27.03 29.42
CA ILE A 3 -8.26 -25.68 30.02
C ILE A 3 -7.49 -24.66 29.17
N VAL A 4 -6.23 -24.94 28.81
CA VAL A 4 -5.40 -24.03 28.00
C VAL A 4 -5.95 -23.88 26.57
N LEU A 5 -6.50 -24.95 25.95
CA LEU A 5 -7.22 -24.87 24.67
C LEU A 5 -8.46 -23.97 24.78
N THR A 6 -9.22 -24.11 25.86
CA THR A 6 -10.41 -23.29 26.11
C THR A 6 -10.04 -21.83 26.43
N THR A 7 -8.91 -21.60 27.10
CA THR A 7 -8.37 -20.27 27.41
C THR A 7 -7.77 -19.58 26.18
N ILE A 8 -7.01 -20.29 25.34
CA ILE A 8 -6.32 -19.76 24.16
C ILE A 8 -7.28 -19.60 22.98
N LEU A 9 -8.12 -20.60 22.71
CA LEU A 9 -8.96 -20.66 21.50
C LEU A 9 -10.43 -20.32 21.78
N GLY A 10 -10.82 -20.14 23.04
CA GLY A 10 -12.21 -19.87 23.43
C GLY A 10 -13.18 -20.97 23.01
N LYS A 11 -14.49 -20.68 23.07
CA LYS A 11 -15.51 -21.48 22.36
C LYS A 11 -15.45 -21.29 20.83
N ASP A 12 -14.76 -20.23 20.38
CA ASP A 12 -14.70 -19.77 18.99
C ASP A 12 -13.74 -20.59 18.11
N TYR A 13 -13.02 -21.57 18.69
CA TYR A 13 -12.22 -22.57 17.94
C TYR A 13 -13.01 -23.20 16.79
N PHE A 14 -14.32 -23.36 16.94
CA PHE A 14 -15.20 -23.94 15.94
C PHE A 14 -15.81 -22.92 14.96
N ASP A 15 -15.89 -21.63 15.32
CA ASP A 15 -16.52 -20.60 14.48
C ASP A 15 -15.60 -20.19 13.31
N GLY A 16 -14.29 -20.08 13.53
CA GLY A 16 -13.32 -19.86 12.44
C GLY A 16 -13.16 -21.08 11.51
N VAL A 17 -13.50 -22.27 11.98
CA VAL A 17 -13.55 -23.50 11.17
C VAL A 17 -14.80 -23.50 10.28
N GLU A 18 -15.92 -22.90 10.71
CA GLU A 18 -17.11 -22.76 9.87
C GLU A 18 -16.94 -21.73 8.74
N GLU A 19 -16.23 -20.62 8.96
CA GLU A 19 -15.88 -19.68 7.88
C GLU A 19 -14.94 -20.34 6.83
N SER A 20 -14.05 -21.24 7.26
CA SER A 20 -13.16 -22.00 6.36
C SER A 20 -13.87 -23.07 5.52
N ARG A 21 -15.01 -23.61 5.96
CA ARG A 21 -15.77 -24.63 5.21
C ARG A 21 -16.47 -24.08 3.96
N GLN A 22 -16.56 -22.76 3.80
CA GLN A 22 -17.15 -22.15 2.61
C GLN A 22 -16.18 -22.11 1.40
N GLY A 23 -14.89 -22.46 1.58
CA GLY A 23 -13.92 -22.66 0.50
C GLY A 23 -13.42 -24.11 0.46
N HIS A 24 -13.51 -24.78 -0.68
CA HIS A 24 -13.10 -26.17 -0.89
C HIS A 24 -11.55 -26.36 -0.83
N ASP A 25 -10.92 -26.23 0.34
CA ASP A 25 -9.53 -26.64 0.54
C ASP A 25 -9.34 -27.38 1.88
N SER A 26 -9.52 -28.70 1.84
CA SER A 26 -9.32 -29.60 2.97
C SER A 26 -7.88 -29.55 3.49
N ASP A 27 -6.93 -29.38 2.59
CA ASP A 27 -5.50 -29.47 2.88
C ASP A 27 -5.03 -28.21 3.61
N LEU A 28 -5.56 -27.03 3.23
CA LEU A 28 -5.32 -25.79 3.96
C LEU A 28 -5.93 -25.81 5.37
N THR A 29 -7.14 -26.36 5.51
CA THR A 29 -7.81 -26.47 6.81
C THR A 29 -7.03 -27.39 7.76
N GLU A 30 -6.58 -28.53 7.25
CA GLU A 30 -5.73 -29.47 7.99
C GLU A 30 -4.39 -28.83 8.36
N PHE A 31 -3.73 -28.15 7.43
CA PHE A 31 -2.49 -27.42 7.68
C PHE A 31 -2.62 -26.42 8.83
N LEU A 32 -3.71 -25.63 8.87
CA LEU A 32 -3.93 -24.63 9.92
C LEU A 32 -4.26 -25.25 11.28
N MET A 33 -5.04 -26.32 11.32
CA MET A 33 -5.29 -27.05 12.56
C MET A 33 -3.99 -27.65 13.10
N GLU A 34 -3.16 -28.23 12.24
CA GLU A 34 -1.84 -28.71 12.62
C GLU A 34 -0.93 -27.58 13.12
N THR A 35 -0.91 -26.42 12.45
CA THR A 35 -0.13 -25.25 12.91
C THR A 35 -0.53 -24.85 14.32
N ARG A 36 -1.84 -24.69 14.57
CA ARG A 36 -2.35 -24.34 15.91
C ARG A 36 -1.97 -25.39 16.94
N GLN A 37 -2.14 -26.67 16.62
CA GLN A 37 -1.78 -27.77 17.50
C GLN A 37 -0.28 -27.80 17.81
N LYS A 38 0.59 -27.56 16.82
CA LYS A 38 2.05 -27.53 17.01
C LYS A 38 2.46 -26.31 17.85
N SER A 39 1.87 -25.16 17.61
CA SER A 39 2.09 -23.94 18.39
C SER A 39 1.72 -24.15 19.85
N PHE A 40 0.58 -24.79 20.08
CA PHE A 40 0.10 -25.16 21.40
C PHE A 40 1.00 -26.20 22.08
N ASN A 41 1.40 -27.25 21.36
CA ASN A 41 2.31 -28.26 21.89
C ASN A 41 3.67 -27.67 22.26
N TRP A 42 4.13 -26.67 21.53
CA TRP A 42 5.34 -25.92 21.85
C TRP A 42 5.18 -25.17 23.18
N ILE A 43 4.10 -24.40 23.35
CA ILE A 43 3.80 -23.67 24.60
C ILE A 43 3.85 -24.59 25.82
N ILE A 44 3.24 -25.78 25.73
CA ILE A 44 3.17 -26.70 26.88
C ILE A 44 4.49 -27.40 27.17
N ASN A 45 5.20 -27.86 26.13
CA ASN A 45 6.27 -28.85 26.31
C ASN A 45 7.67 -28.29 26.07
N GLN A 46 7.78 -27.13 25.42
CA GLN A 46 9.04 -26.61 24.90
C GLN A 46 9.28 -25.14 25.24
N ASP A 47 8.27 -24.42 25.74
CA ASP A 47 8.44 -23.04 26.18
C ASP A 47 9.42 -22.97 27.38
N PRO A 48 10.56 -22.28 27.23
CA PRO A 48 11.56 -22.17 28.29
C PRO A 48 11.06 -21.42 29.54
N LEU A 49 10.04 -20.56 29.41
CA LEU A 49 9.47 -19.85 30.55
C LEU A 49 8.48 -20.68 31.36
N GLN A 50 7.98 -21.81 30.80
CA GLN A 50 6.99 -22.67 31.46
C GLN A 50 5.79 -21.87 32.02
N LEU A 51 5.22 -21.00 31.19
CA LEU A 51 4.19 -20.04 31.60
C LEU A 51 2.93 -20.72 32.17
N GLU A 52 2.37 -20.12 33.21
CA GLU A 52 1.04 -20.47 33.74
C GLU A 52 -0.08 -19.98 32.80
N TYR A 53 -1.28 -20.55 32.92
CA TYR A 53 -2.38 -20.33 31.97
C TYR A 53 -2.96 -18.90 32.01
N ASP A 54 -2.67 -18.14 33.06
CA ASP A 54 -3.06 -16.75 33.28
C ASP A 54 -1.90 -15.77 33.08
N ALA A 55 -0.74 -16.25 32.61
CA ALA A 55 0.40 -15.39 32.33
C ALA A 55 0.04 -14.36 31.23
N PRO A 56 0.29 -13.07 31.46
CA PRO A 56 -0.15 -11.99 30.56
C PRO A 56 0.46 -12.09 29.15
N ASN A 57 1.64 -12.68 29.04
CA ASN A 57 2.38 -12.88 27.79
C ASN A 57 2.07 -14.22 27.09
N LEU A 58 1.21 -15.09 27.64
CA LEU A 58 0.89 -16.40 27.05
C LEU A 58 0.34 -16.27 25.63
N PHE A 59 -0.58 -15.33 25.40
CA PHE A 59 -1.19 -15.10 24.09
C PHE A 59 -0.19 -14.53 23.08
N GLN A 60 0.68 -13.63 23.53
CA GLN A 60 1.75 -13.08 22.72
C GLN A 60 2.70 -14.18 22.25
N ARG A 61 3.09 -15.06 23.17
CA ARG A 61 3.90 -16.23 22.84
C ARG A 61 3.22 -17.13 21.83
N PHE A 62 1.96 -17.49 22.09
CA PHE A 62 1.20 -18.37 21.21
C PHE A 62 1.07 -17.79 19.79
N LEU A 63 0.74 -16.52 19.65
CA LEU A 63 0.57 -15.86 18.35
C LEU A 63 1.83 -15.81 17.52
N VAL A 64 2.95 -15.39 18.11
CA VAL A 64 4.18 -15.31 17.35
C VAL A 64 4.65 -16.72 16.98
N VAL A 65 4.50 -17.70 17.87
CA VAL A 65 4.79 -19.11 17.55
C VAL A 65 3.86 -19.66 16.46
N LEU A 66 2.59 -19.24 16.44
CA LEU A 66 1.64 -19.56 15.38
C LEU A 66 2.17 -19.08 14.03
N PHE A 67 2.56 -17.80 13.94
CA PHE A 67 3.17 -17.26 12.73
C PHE A 67 4.49 -17.96 12.37
N TYR A 68 5.33 -18.31 13.36
CA TYR A 68 6.55 -19.08 13.12
C TYR A 68 6.27 -20.40 12.39
N TYR A 69 5.35 -21.20 12.92
CA TYR A 69 5.05 -22.50 12.35
C TYR A 69 4.37 -22.38 10.98
N GLN A 70 3.66 -21.27 10.70
CA GLN A 70 3.15 -20.95 9.37
C GLN A 70 4.30 -20.66 8.39
N THR A 71 5.26 -19.81 8.77
CA THR A 71 6.44 -19.51 7.94
C THR A 71 7.29 -20.74 7.67
N THR A 72 7.52 -21.58 8.69
CA THR A 72 8.44 -22.72 8.58
C THR A 72 7.80 -24.00 8.01
N ARG A 73 6.51 -23.96 7.63
CA ARG A 73 5.71 -25.14 7.23
C ARG A 73 5.86 -26.27 8.24
N HIS A 74 5.65 -25.94 9.50
CA HIS A 74 5.71 -26.86 10.64
C HIS A 74 7.05 -27.54 10.89
N LYS A 75 8.15 -27.08 10.28
CA LYS A 75 9.48 -27.63 10.61
C LYS A 75 9.75 -27.50 12.10
N SER A 76 10.46 -28.49 12.62
CA SER A 76 10.87 -28.54 14.01
C SER A 76 11.57 -27.23 14.39
N TRP A 77 11.17 -26.69 15.53
CA TRP A 77 11.74 -25.46 16.10
C TRP A 77 13.27 -25.55 16.27
N LYS A 78 13.82 -26.77 16.38
CA LYS A 78 15.26 -27.03 16.56
C LYS A 78 16.00 -27.36 15.25
N GLU A 79 15.32 -27.41 14.11
CA GLU A 79 15.86 -27.83 12.81
C GLU A 79 15.90 -26.68 11.80
N CYS A 80 16.55 -25.59 12.18
CA CYS A 80 16.87 -24.51 11.27
C CYS A 80 18.03 -24.94 10.36
N ASN A 81 17.69 -25.57 9.25
CA ASN A 81 18.66 -26.06 8.26
C ASN A 81 18.96 -24.93 7.25
N PRO A 82 20.22 -24.47 7.10
CA PRO A 82 20.59 -23.53 6.04
C PRO A 82 20.45 -24.20 4.65
N PRO A 83 20.47 -23.43 3.54
CA PRO A 83 20.54 -24.02 2.20
C PRO A 83 21.72 -25.00 2.10
N ALA A 84 21.52 -26.07 1.33
CA ALA A 84 22.22 -27.36 1.38
C ALA A 84 23.74 -27.37 1.04
N THR A 85 24.47 -26.27 1.20
CA THR A 85 25.89 -26.16 0.83
C THR A 85 26.85 -25.98 2.00
N SER A 86 26.40 -25.82 3.25
CA SER A 86 27.30 -25.72 4.41
C SER A 86 27.24 -26.96 5.30
N GLN A 87 28.32 -27.74 5.27
CA GLN A 87 28.59 -28.78 6.26
C GLN A 87 28.84 -28.11 7.63
N VAL A 88 27.86 -28.13 8.53
CA VAL A 88 28.08 -27.82 9.95
C VAL A 88 27.41 -28.88 10.81
N SER A 89 28.21 -29.44 11.71
CA SER A 89 27.83 -30.48 12.68
C SER A 89 26.83 -29.97 13.71
N ALA A 90 25.87 -30.83 14.07
CA ALA A 90 24.81 -30.59 15.03
C ALA A 90 25.34 -30.27 16.45
N SER A 91 25.40 -28.99 16.79
CA SER A 91 25.20 -28.45 18.15
C SER A 91 25.10 -26.93 18.05
N SER A 92 24.03 -26.34 18.62
CA SER A 92 23.74 -24.90 18.83
C SER A 92 22.97 -24.12 17.73
N ASN A 93 21.72 -23.74 18.08
CA ASN A 93 21.11 -22.40 18.12
C ASN A 93 21.10 -21.41 16.92
N PHE A 94 21.07 -21.80 15.64
CA PHE A 94 20.96 -20.78 14.56
C PHE A 94 19.68 -20.93 13.73
N CYS A 95 18.67 -20.13 14.06
CA CYS A 95 17.46 -19.94 13.25
C CYS A 95 17.47 -18.55 12.62
N TYR A 96 17.80 -18.48 11.33
CA TYR A 96 17.68 -17.23 10.57
C TYR A 96 16.22 -16.99 10.20
N ALA A 97 15.67 -15.84 10.58
CA ALA A 97 14.54 -15.27 9.86
C ALA A 97 15.07 -14.81 8.50
N LEU A 98 14.45 -15.26 7.42
CA LEU A 98 14.82 -14.86 6.07
C LEU A 98 14.22 -13.49 5.80
N ASP A 99 15.05 -12.46 5.73
CA ASP A 99 14.65 -11.21 5.08
C ASP A 99 14.71 -11.44 3.57
N ALA A 100 13.56 -11.80 3.00
CA ALA A 100 13.46 -12.08 1.58
C ALA A 100 13.69 -10.82 0.70
N ALA A 101 13.67 -9.61 1.27
CA ALA A 101 13.88 -8.37 0.52
C ALA A 101 15.36 -8.14 0.16
N THR A 102 16.28 -8.61 0.99
CA THR A 102 17.74 -8.44 0.77
C THR A 102 18.41 -9.67 0.16
N GLY A 103 17.76 -10.84 0.21
CA GLY A 103 18.34 -12.11 -0.25
C GLY A 103 19.58 -12.54 0.56
N GLU A 104 19.93 -11.78 1.60
CA GLU A 104 21.02 -12.06 2.51
C GLU A 104 20.46 -12.77 3.75
N THR A 105 21.08 -13.88 4.14
CA THR A 105 21.11 -14.23 5.55
C THR A 105 21.93 -13.14 6.22
N THR A 106 21.28 -12.14 6.83
CA THR A 106 22.03 -11.05 7.46
C THR A 106 22.98 -11.65 8.48
N ASN A 107 24.27 -11.61 8.17
CA ASN A 107 25.30 -11.93 9.13
C ASN A 107 25.25 -10.84 10.21
N ASN A 108 24.63 -11.17 11.35
CA ASN A 108 24.73 -10.49 12.64
C ASN A 108 23.81 -9.28 12.98
N ILE A 109 22.57 -9.18 12.48
CA ILE A 109 21.59 -8.24 13.10
C ILE A 109 20.35 -8.94 13.71
N TRP A 110 20.03 -10.16 13.27
CA TRP A 110 18.81 -10.90 13.67
C TRP A 110 19.11 -12.30 14.24
N GLY A 111 20.34 -12.51 14.71
CA GLY A 111 20.93 -13.84 14.94
C GLY A 111 20.31 -14.75 16.00
N ASP A 112 19.38 -14.31 16.85
CA ASP A 112 18.79 -15.15 17.91
C ASP A 112 17.34 -14.74 18.27
N ARG A 113 16.61 -14.08 17.36
CA ARG A 113 15.38 -13.38 17.77
C ARG A 113 14.09 -14.22 17.78
N TRP A 114 14.05 -15.50 17.44
CA TRP A 114 12.84 -16.28 17.75
C TRP A 114 13.08 -17.04 19.06
N LEU A 115 12.37 -16.63 20.12
CA LEU A 115 12.44 -17.17 21.49
C LEU A 115 13.67 -16.80 22.31
N SER A 116 13.81 -15.52 22.61
CA SER A 116 14.48 -15.17 23.85
C SER A 116 13.84 -15.95 25.02
N VAL A 117 14.72 -16.61 25.78
CA VAL A 117 14.38 -17.27 27.06
C VAL A 117 14.12 -16.26 28.17
N SER A 118 14.42 -14.97 27.97
CA SER A 118 14.23 -13.94 28.98
C SER A 118 12.93 -13.15 28.80
N HIS A 119 12.53 -12.78 27.57
CA HIS A 119 11.29 -12.03 27.32
C HIS A 119 10.85 -12.04 25.85
N GLU A 120 9.54 -11.99 25.59
CA GLU A 120 8.91 -11.92 24.25
C GLU A 120 9.28 -10.64 23.48
N CYS A 121 9.67 -9.57 24.17
CA CYS A 121 10.04 -8.30 23.55
C CYS A 121 11.38 -8.34 22.83
N GLN A 122 12.14 -9.41 23.02
CA GLN A 122 13.35 -9.69 22.25
C GLN A 122 13.03 -10.53 21.01
N TRP A 123 11.76 -10.84 20.76
CA TRP A 123 11.37 -11.65 19.62
C TRP A 123 11.46 -10.86 18.32
N ALA A 124 11.73 -11.55 17.21
CA ALA A 124 11.84 -10.94 15.90
C ALA A 124 10.48 -10.33 15.53
N GLY A 125 10.50 -9.08 15.07
CA GLY A 125 9.28 -8.37 14.74
C GLY A 125 8.45 -7.90 15.93
N VAL A 126 8.81 -8.22 17.17
CA VAL A 126 8.06 -7.78 18.35
C VAL A 126 8.73 -6.55 18.94
N THR A 127 7.99 -5.45 19.03
CA THR A 127 8.38 -4.28 19.83
C THR A 127 7.45 -4.16 21.01
N CYS A 128 8.02 -3.95 22.20
CA CYS A 128 7.26 -3.71 23.41
C CYS A 128 7.48 -2.30 23.96
N GLU A 129 6.44 -1.78 24.61
CA GLU A 129 6.49 -0.55 25.39
C GLU A 129 6.38 -0.91 26.87
N THR A 130 6.96 -0.09 27.75
CA THR A 130 6.82 -0.28 29.20
C THR A 130 5.45 0.26 29.62
N GLY A 131 4.55 -0.64 30.03
CA GLY A 131 3.21 -0.30 30.45
C GLY A 131 3.16 0.42 31.81
N GLN A 132 1.98 0.95 32.17
CA GLN A 132 1.76 1.64 33.45
C GLN A 132 2.00 0.77 34.70
N ARG A 133 2.08 -0.56 34.53
CA ARG A 133 2.34 -1.54 35.60
C ARG A 133 3.79 -2.04 35.64
N GLU A 134 4.71 -1.37 34.95
CA GLU A 134 6.12 -1.79 34.79
C GLU A 134 6.34 -3.12 34.04
N GLU A 135 5.27 -3.71 33.47
CA GLU A 135 5.33 -4.86 32.57
C GLU A 135 5.59 -4.40 31.13
N GLN A 136 6.45 -5.11 30.38
CA GLN A 136 6.67 -4.83 28.96
C GLN A 136 5.56 -5.52 28.13
N GLU A 137 4.80 -4.73 27.38
CA GLU A 137 3.66 -5.21 26.59
C GLU A 137 3.95 -5.04 25.10
N ALA A 138 3.61 -6.03 24.26
CA ALA A 138 3.72 -5.89 22.81
C ALA A 138 2.82 -4.77 22.30
N VAL A 139 3.44 -3.84 21.58
CA VAL A 139 2.75 -2.73 20.91
C VAL A 139 2.86 -2.83 19.40
N GLU A 140 3.86 -3.52 18.88
CA GLU A 140 4.05 -3.73 17.45
C GLU A 140 4.43 -5.17 17.15
N LEU A 141 3.85 -5.69 16.07
CA LEU A 141 4.21 -6.95 15.44
C LEU A 141 4.48 -6.71 13.96
N ASP A 142 5.75 -6.69 13.59
CA ASP A 142 6.26 -6.55 12.23
C ASP A 142 6.81 -7.89 11.71
N LEU A 143 6.03 -8.55 10.87
CA LEU A 143 6.39 -9.81 10.23
C LEU A 143 6.38 -9.68 8.70
N ARG A 144 6.76 -8.50 8.17
CA ARG A 144 6.88 -8.31 6.72
C ARG A 144 7.91 -9.27 6.10
N TRP A 145 7.73 -9.66 4.83
CA TRP A 145 8.69 -10.47 4.07
C TRP A 145 9.01 -11.88 4.64
N ASN A 146 8.08 -12.49 5.40
CA ASN A 146 8.32 -13.77 6.08
C ASN A 146 7.68 -14.99 5.42
N GLN A 147 7.20 -14.88 4.17
CA GLN A 147 6.57 -15.99 3.44
C GLN A 147 5.41 -16.67 4.22
N LEU A 148 4.77 -15.95 5.14
CA LEU A 148 3.65 -16.44 5.93
C LEU A 148 2.53 -16.88 5.00
N ASN A 149 2.03 -18.10 5.15
CA ASN A 149 0.96 -18.64 4.31
C ASN A 149 -0.23 -19.12 5.16
N GLY A 150 -1.40 -19.13 4.53
CA GLY A 150 -2.66 -19.49 5.17
C GLY A 150 -3.48 -18.27 5.58
N LEU A 151 -4.46 -18.47 6.47
CA LEU A 151 -5.43 -17.44 6.84
C LEU A 151 -4.82 -16.43 7.83
N LEU A 152 -5.32 -15.18 7.80
CA LEU A 152 -5.06 -14.20 8.86
C LEU A 152 -5.68 -14.71 10.18
N PRO A 153 -4.89 -14.97 11.23
CA PRO A 153 -5.41 -15.53 12.47
C PRO A 153 -6.24 -14.50 13.23
N TRP A 154 -7.44 -14.88 13.66
CA TRP A 154 -8.28 -14.04 14.51
C TRP A 154 -7.70 -13.90 15.92
N GLU A 155 -6.81 -14.82 16.31
CA GLU A 155 -6.17 -14.87 17.62
C GLU A 155 -5.42 -13.56 17.94
N ILE A 156 -5.03 -12.76 16.93
CA ILE A 156 -4.45 -11.42 17.05
C ILE A 156 -5.30 -10.50 17.96
N THR A 157 -6.62 -10.69 17.96
CA THR A 157 -7.58 -10.00 18.85
C THR A 157 -7.24 -10.12 20.33
N ARG A 158 -6.48 -11.15 20.73
CA ARG A 158 -6.09 -11.43 22.11
C ARG A 158 -4.86 -10.67 22.58
N LEU A 159 -4.29 -9.80 21.75
CA LEU A 159 -3.23 -8.86 22.14
C LEU A 159 -3.81 -7.45 22.31
N PRO A 160 -4.47 -7.15 23.45
CA PRO A 160 -5.17 -5.88 23.61
C PRO A 160 -4.26 -4.65 23.45
N GLN A 161 -2.96 -4.80 23.74
CA GLN A 161 -1.98 -3.72 23.67
C GLN A 161 -1.37 -3.51 22.28
N LEU A 162 -1.66 -4.41 21.33
CA LEU A 162 -1.12 -4.31 19.98
C LEU A 162 -1.69 -3.08 19.29
N LYS A 163 -0.81 -2.13 18.96
CA LYS A 163 -1.11 -0.89 18.23
C LYS A 163 -0.81 -1.04 16.75
N ASN A 164 0.28 -1.75 16.42
CA ASN A 164 0.77 -1.85 15.05
C ASN A 164 0.89 -3.33 14.63
N LEU A 165 0.27 -3.68 13.51
CA LEU A 165 0.44 -4.98 12.89
C LEU A 165 0.85 -4.80 11.42
N ASP A 166 2.07 -5.22 11.09
CA ASP A 166 2.60 -5.24 9.72
C ASP A 166 2.85 -6.66 9.24
N LEU A 167 2.05 -7.10 8.28
CA LEU A 167 2.13 -8.40 7.60
C LEU A 167 2.37 -8.22 6.09
N HIS A 168 2.94 -7.09 5.66
CA HIS A 168 3.24 -6.83 4.25
C HIS A 168 4.11 -7.92 3.62
N HIS A 169 3.93 -8.15 2.32
CA HIS A 169 4.79 -9.03 1.53
C HIS A 169 4.87 -10.46 2.09
N ASN A 170 3.71 -11.08 2.25
CA ASN A 170 3.57 -12.46 2.66
C ASN A 170 2.70 -13.23 1.64
N MET A 171 2.26 -14.44 1.99
CA MET A 171 1.42 -15.31 1.17
C MET A 171 0.09 -15.62 1.89
N LEU A 172 -0.43 -14.69 2.70
CA LEU A 172 -1.69 -14.87 3.40
C LEU A 172 -2.85 -14.99 2.40
N THR A 173 -3.73 -15.96 2.60
CA THR A 173 -4.84 -16.30 1.70
C THR A 173 -6.19 -16.18 2.43
N GLY A 174 -7.27 -16.46 1.70
CA GLY A 174 -8.62 -16.51 2.25
C GLY A 174 -9.23 -15.14 2.51
N VAL A 175 -10.30 -15.11 3.29
CA VAL A 175 -11.05 -13.87 3.56
C VAL A 175 -10.55 -13.19 4.82
N MET A 176 -10.60 -11.86 4.83
CA MET A 176 -10.32 -11.08 6.02
C MET A 176 -11.44 -11.32 7.07
N PRO A 177 -11.11 -11.72 8.31
CA PRO A 177 -12.09 -12.10 9.31
C PRO A 177 -12.95 -10.90 9.70
N GLN A 178 -14.28 -11.06 9.60
CA GLN A 178 -15.24 -9.98 9.92
C GLN A 178 -15.16 -9.53 11.38
N ARG A 179 -14.62 -10.40 12.23
CA ARG A 179 -14.64 -10.33 13.69
C ARG A 179 -13.26 -10.07 14.32
N LEU A 180 -12.35 -9.43 13.57
CA LEU A 180 -11.01 -9.08 14.06
C LEU A 180 -11.04 -8.05 15.20
N PHE A 181 -12.16 -7.36 15.42
CA PHE A 181 -12.30 -6.37 16.49
C PHE A 181 -13.47 -6.69 17.44
N THR A 182 -14.18 -7.81 17.22
CA THR A 182 -15.30 -8.18 18.09
C THR A 182 -14.81 -8.76 19.41
N ASN A 183 -15.43 -8.31 20.50
CA ASN A 183 -15.50 -8.90 21.84
C ASN A 183 -14.48 -8.39 22.89
N GLN A 184 -14.98 -7.50 23.79
CA GLN A 184 -14.51 -7.05 25.13
C GLN A 184 -13.01 -6.82 25.42
N SER A 185 -12.12 -7.02 24.47
CA SER A 185 -10.67 -6.87 24.64
C SER A 185 -10.31 -5.55 23.97
N GLY A 186 -9.80 -4.59 24.72
CA GLY A 186 -9.48 -3.25 24.25
C GLY A 186 -8.32 -3.21 23.26
N LEU A 187 -8.42 -3.94 22.14
CA LEU A 187 -7.48 -3.96 21.04
C LEU A 187 -7.27 -2.52 20.57
N ALA A 188 -6.09 -2.01 20.86
CA ALA A 188 -5.71 -0.64 20.62
C ALA A 188 -5.12 -0.43 19.22
N LEU A 189 -5.47 -1.27 18.24
CA LEU A 189 -4.84 -1.27 16.94
C LEU A 189 -5.08 0.07 16.24
N GLU A 190 -3.98 0.74 15.92
CA GLU A 190 -3.89 2.01 15.23
C GLU A 190 -3.47 1.80 13.76
N ILE A 191 -2.62 0.80 13.51
CA ILE A 191 -2.02 0.51 12.19
C ILE A 191 -2.23 -0.97 11.83
N LEU A 192 -2.84 -1.21 10.67
CA LEU A 192 -3.04 -2.54 10.09
C LEU A 192 -2.55 -2.59 8.65
N PHE A 193 -1.44 -3.27 8.42
CA PHE A 193 -0.77 -3.39 7.12
C PHE A 193 -0.78 -4.85 6.64
N LEU A 194 -1.49 -5.10 5.53
CA LEU A 194 -1.78 -6.41 4.95
C LEU A 194 -1.51 -6.46 3.42
N GLY A 195 -0.98 -5.39 2.83
CA GLY A 195 -0.59 -5.33 1.42
C GLY A 195 0.42 -6.39 0.95
N ASN A 196 0.45 -6.65 -0.36
CA ASN A 196 1.23 -7.72 -0.99
C ASN A 196 0.99 -9.09 -0.36
N ASN A 197 -0.26 -9.55 -0.41
CA ASN A 197 -0.68 -10.88 0.01
C ASN A 197 -1.64 -11.47 -1.04
N GLN A 198 -2.35 -12.54 -0.69
CA GLN A 198 -3.36 -13.20 -1.54
C GLN A 198 -4.75 -13.18 -0.87
N LEU A 199 -5.00 -12.20 0.00
CA LEU A 199 -6.27 -12.03 0.69
C LEU A 199 -7.38 -11.73 -0.32
N SER A 200 -8.58 -12.23 -0.05
CA SER A 200 -9.72 -12.22 -0.96
C SER A 200 -11.01 -11.83 -0.25
N GLY A 201 -12.09 -11.67 -1.00
CA GLY A 201 -13.38 -11.25 -0.46
C GLY A 201 -13.45 -9.74 -0.16
N PRO A 202 -14.53 -9.28 0.50
CA PRO A 202 -14.75 -7.87 0.75
C PRO A 202 -13.91 -7.32 1.91
N ILE A 203 -13.64 -6.02 1.87
CA ILE A 203 -13.14 -5.29 3.04
C ILE A 203 -14.23 -5.32 4.13
N PRO A 204 -13.94 -5.85 5.34
CA PRO A 204 -14.95 -5.94 6.39
C PRO A 204 -15.40 -4.56 6.89
N ALA A 205 -16.68 -4.22 6.68
CA ALA A 205 -17.27 -2.98 7.21
C ALA A 205 -17.13 -2.88 8.74
N ARG A 206 -17.30 -4.02 9.44
CA ARG A 206 -17.21 -4.12 10.90
C ARG A 206 -15.88 -3.65 11.48
N TRP A 207 -14.79 -3.74 10.71
CA TRP A 207 -13.50 -3.23 11.17
C TRP A 207 -13.60 -1.75 11.52
N PHE A 208 -14.30 -0.97 10.70
CA PHE A 208 -14.43 0.47 10.91
C PHE A 208 -15.54 0.83 11.91
N GLU A 209 -16.48 -0.08 12.18
CA GLU A 209 -17.49 0.09 13.24
C GLU A 209 -16.91 -0.16 14.64
N GLU A 210 -15.94 -1.08 14.75
CA GLU A 210 -15.47 -1.61 16.04
C GLU A 210 -14.05 -1.13 16.42
N ALA A 211 -13.18 -0.83 15.46
CA ALA A 211 -11.79 -0.45 15.71
C ALA A 211 -11.62 1.04 16.01
N ALA A 212 -12.03 1.47 17.20
CA ALA A 212 -12.09 2.89 17.59
C ALA A 212 -10.77 3.68 17.48
N LYS A 213 -9.61 3.02 17.40
CA LYS A 213 -8.29 3.66 17.29
C LYS A 213 -7.63 3.53 15.92
N LEU A 214 -8.23 2.80 14.99
CA LEU A 214 -7.62 2.52 13.70
C LEU A 214 -7.49 3.82 12.90
N THR A 215 -6.29 4.10 12.43
CA THR A 215 -5.95 5.32 11.67
C THR A 215 -5.25 5.01 10.36
N ASN A 216 -4.55 3.88 10.26
CA ASN A 216 -3.84 3.48 9.05
C ASN A 216 -4.25 2.06 8.66
N VAL A 217 -4.78 1.90 7.44
CA VAL A 217 -5.09 0.58 6.87
C VAL A 217 -4.53 0.49 5.46
N GLU A 218 -3.67 -0.49 5.23
CA GLU A 218 -3.10 -0.77 3.92
C GLU A 218 -3.33 -2.23 3.54
N THR A 219 -3.99 -2.46 2.42
CA THR A 219 -4.32 -3.80 1.89
C THR A 219 -3.99 -3.93 0.40
N PHE A 220 -3.12 -3.05 -0.11
CA PHE A 220 -2.80 -2.98 -1.53
C PHE A 220 -2.21 -4.28 -2.09
N SER A 221 -2.34 -4.53 -3.39
CA SER A 221 -1.79 -5.74 -4.03
C SER A 221 -2.28 -7.03 -3.35
N ASN A 222 -3.61 -7.20 -3.33
CA ASN A 222 -4.31 -8.40 -2.88
C ASN A 222 -5.36 -8.80 -3.94
N ARG A 223 -6.31 -9.69 -3.59
CA ARG A 223 -7.44 -10.12 -4.43
C ARG A 223 -8.78 -9.68 -3.83
N LEU A 224 -8.80 -8.53 -3.17
CA LEU A 224 -10.00 -8.02 -2.51
C LEU A 224 -11.06 -7.64 -3.56
N THR A 225 -12.33 -7.84 -3.20
CA THR A 225 -13.48 -7.67 -4.10
C THR A 225 -14.58 -6.86 -3.44
N GLY A 226 -15.65 -6.55 -4.18
CA GLY A 226 -16.80 -5.82 -3.62
C GLY A 226 -16.51 -4.33 -3.42
N ARG A 227 -17.38 -3.65 -2.70
CA ARG A 227 -17.29 -2.19 -2.51
C ARG A 227 -16.39 -1.81 -1.34
N ILE A 228 -15.79 -0.63 -1.39
CA ILE A 228 -15.22 0.01 -0.21
C ILE A 228 -16.40 0.37 0.73
N PRO A 229 -16.40 -0.09 2.00
CA PRO A 229 -17.50 0.19 2.93
C PRO A 229 -17.58 1.68 3.28
N SER A 230 -18.80 2.22 3.38
CA SER A 230 -19.04 3.61 3.84
C SER A 230 -18.57 3.82 5.28
N GLU A 231 -18.54 2.73 6.06
CA GLU A 231 -18.10 2.68 7.45
C GLU A 231 -16.64 3.14 7.61
N VAL A 232 -15.81 3.10 6.56
CA VAL A 232 -14.45 3.69 6.56
C VAL A 232 -14.49 5.15 7.03
N GLY A 233 -15.56 5.88 6.69
CA GLY A 233 -15.74 7.27 7.11
C GLY A 233 -16.26 7.44 8.54
N LEU A 234 -16.36 6.38 9.37
CA LEU A 234 -16.66 6.49 10.80
C LEU A 234 -15.42 6.81 11.64
N LEU A 235 -14.23 6.46 11.13
CA LEU A 235 -12.96 6.63 11.83
C LEU A 235 -12.14 7.78 11.24
N PRO A 236 -11.32 8.46 12.06
CA PRO A 236 -10.43 9.52 11.60
C PRO A 236 -9.19 8.91 10.92
N MET A 237 -9.41 8.26 9.78
CA MET A 237 -8.35 7.65 8.98
C MET A 237 -7.32 8.71 8.57
N LYS A 238 -6.05 8.33 8.60
CA LYS A 238 -4.91 9.09 8.07
C LYS A 238 -4.44 8.52 6.76
N ASN A 239 -4.20 7.20 6.72
CA ASN A 239 -3.69 6.53 5.53
C ASN A 239 -4.60 5.37 5.15
N LEU A 240 -5.08 5.40 3.91
CA LEU A 240 -5.85 4.33 3.30
C LEU A 240 -5.19 3.96 1.98
N ASN A 241 -4.65 2.75 1.92
CA ASN A 241 -4.09 2.20 0.68
C ASN A 241 -4.76 0.87 0.33
N PHE A 242 -5.71 0.92 -0.60
CA PHE A 242 -6.43 -0.24 -1.12
C PHE A 242 -6.08 -0.53 -2.60
N GLY A 243 -5.00 0.06 -3.11
CA GLY A 243 -4.64 -0.03 -4.53
C GLY A 243 -4.36 -1.46 -5.01
N ASN A 244 -4.43 -1.70 -6.32
CA ASN A 244 -4.12 -2.98 -6.96
C ASN A 244 -4.92 -4.16 -6.34
N ASN A 245 -6.24 -4.09 -6.50
CA ASN A 245 -7.22 -5.09 -6.06
C ASN A 245 -8.34 -5.19 -7.13
N SER A 246 -9.46 -5.84 -6.81
CA SER A 246 -10.66 -5.92 -7.68
C SER A 246 -11.87 -5.26 -7.01
N LEU A 247 -11.65 -4.12 -6.33
CA LEU A 247 -12.70 -3.36 -5.65
C LEU A 247 -13.59 -2.65 -6.68
N THR A 248 -14.89 -2.61 -6.41
CA THR A 248 -15.94 -2.13 -7.32
C THR A 248 -16.81 -1.07 -6.67
N GLY A 249 -17.73 -0.47 -7.42
CA GLY A 249 -18.65 0.56 -6.91
C GLY A 249 -18.03 1.95 -6.92
N SER A 250 -18.69 2.92 -6.28
CA SER A 250 -18.22 4.30 -6.20
C SER A 250 -17.30 4.55 -5.02
N LEU A 251 -16.51 5.62 -5.08
CA LEU A 251 -15.79 6.16 -3.92
C LEU A 251 -16.79 6.42 -2.77
N PRO A 252 -16.53 5.92 -1.54
CA PRO A 252 -17.41 6.18 -0.40
C PRO A 252 -17.29 7.66 -0.02
N VAL A 253 -18.37 8.44 -0.16
CA VAL A 253 -18.34 9.88 0.10
C VAL A 253 -18.00 10.19 1.56
N GLU A 254 -18.29 9.25 2.47
CA GLU A 254 -18.07 9.32 3.90
C GLU A 254 -16.59 9.54 4.26
N VAL A 255 -15.65 8.98 3.50
CA VAL A 255 -14.21 9.16 3.74
C VAL A 255 -13.76 10.61 3.57
N PHE A 256 -14.47 11.39 2.75
CA PHE A 256 -14.14 12.78 2.46
C PHE A 256 -14.60 13.76 3.55
N TYR A 257 -15.37 13.30 4.54
CA TYR A 257 -15.71 14.12 5.71
C TYR A 257 -14.66 14.04 6.83
N GLN A 258 -13.69 13.14 6.71
CA GLN A 258 -12.65 12.92 7.71
C GLN A 258 -11.44 13.83 7.43
N GLY A 259 -11.36 14.97 8.12
CA GLY A 259 -10.30 15.96 7.92
C GLY A 259 -8.88 15.49 8.28
N SER A 260 -8.70 14.31 8.87
CA SER A 260 -7.41 13.71 9.20
C SER A 260 -6.75 12.96 8.06
N LEU A 261 -7.45 12.71 6.94
CA LEU A 261 -6.93 11.91 5.85
C LEU A 261 -5.76 12.62 5.17
N GLU A 262 -4.60 11.96 5.17
CA GLU A 262 -3.36 12.41 4.56
C GLU A 262 -3.17 11.68 3.23
N TRP A 263 -3.36 10.36 3.19
CA TRP A 263 -3.08 9.51 2.03
C TRP A 263 -4.30 8.66 1.66
N LEU A 264 -4.78 8.80 0.43
CA LEU A 264 -5.84 7.99 -0.16
C LEU A 264 -5.36 7.40 -1.49
N ILE A 265 -4.98 6.12 -1.46
CA ILE A 265 -4.46 5.38 -2.60
C ILE A 265 -5.43 4.25 -2.92
N LEU A 266 -6.13 4.40 -4.05
CA LEU A 266 -7.15 3.46 -4.54
C LEU A 266 -6.85 3.02 -5.98
N SER A 267 -5.61 3.19 -6.43
CA SER A 267 -5.21 2.92 -7.81
C SER A 267 -5.48 1.47 -8.23
N ASP A 268 -5.58 1.21 -9.53
CA ASP A 268 -5.65 -0.14 -10.12
C ASP A 268 -6.75 -1.00 -9.48
N ASN A 269 -8.01 -0.56 -9.63
CA ASN A 269 -9.22 -1.24 -9.19
C ASN A 269 -10.34 -1.04 -10.22
N ASP A 270 -11.53 -1.58 -9.98
CA ASP A 270 -12.72 -1.42 -10.84
C ASP A 270 -13.67 -0.32 -10.31
N LEU A 271 -13.14 0.73 -9.67
CA LEU A 271 -13.96 1.79 -9.08
C LEU A 271 -14.58 2.69 -10.15
N THR A 272 -15.79 3.17 -9.87
CA THR A 272 -16.61 3.99 -10.77
C THR A 272 -17.10 5.26 -10.05
N GLY A 273 -17.99 6.03 -10.68
CA GLY A 273 -18.53 7.26 -10.10
C GLY A 273 -17.64 8.48 -10.37
N THR A 274 -17.67 9.46 -9.47
CA THR A 274 -16.98 10.76 -9.64
C THR A 274 -16.23 11.13 -8.36
N LEU A 275 -15.14 11.90 -8.48
CA LEU A 275 -14.50 12.55 -7.32
C LEU A 275 -15.45 13.62 -6.74
N PRO A 276 -15.98 13.47 -5.51
CA PRO A 276 -16.92 14.44 -4.96
C PRO A 276 -16.24 15.77 -4.63
N SER A 277 -16.99 16.88 -4.70
CA SER A 277 -16.51 18.20 -4.25
C SER A 277 -16.06 18.26 -2.79
N LYS A 278 -16.41 17.24 -1.99
CA LYS A 278 -16.01 17.10 -0.59
C LYS A 278 -14.50 16.85 -0.44
N VAL A 279 -13.79 16.55 -1.52
CA VAL A 279 -12.30 16.53 -1.51
C VAL A 279 -11.70 17.82 -0.95
N GLY A 280 -12.36 18.97 -1.12
CA GLY A 280 -11.92 20.23 -0.53
C GLY A 280 -12.03 20.32 0.99
N LEU A 281 -12.70 19.37 1.65
CA LEU A 281 -12.75 19.27 3.12
C LEU A 281 -11.52 18.58 3.70
N LEU A 282 -10.75 17.87 2.88
CA LEU A 282 -9.58 17.10 3.32
C LEU A 282 -8.35 18.02 3.42
N ALA A 283 -8.35 18.87 4.44
CA ALA A 283 -7.32 19.89 4.63
C ALA A 283 -5.90 19.34 4.84
N ASN A 284 -5.76 18.08 5.26
CA ASN A 284 -4.47 17.40 5.47
C ASN A 284 -4.07 16.46 4.31
N LEU A 285 -4.89 16.34 3.27
CA LEU A 285 -4.64 15.40 2.18
C LEU A 285 -3.37 15.79 1.42
N GLU A 286 -2.40 14.89 1.42
CA GLU A 286 -1.12 15.04 0.73
C GLU A 286 -1.07 14.22 -0.55
N TYR A 287 -1.70 13.03 -0.55
CA TYR A 287 -1.58 12.06 -1.63
C TYR A 287 -2.96 11.51 -2.01
N LEU A 288 -3.39 11.76 -3.24
CA LEU A 288 -4.60 11.18 -3.83
C LEU A 288 -4.26 10.44 -5.12
N ASP A 289 -4.52 9.14 -5.13
CA ASP A 289 -4.30 8.29 -6.30
C ASP A 289 -5.52 7.44 -6.61
N LEU A 290 -6.15 7.74 -7.74
CA LEU A 290 -7.30 7.05 -8.31
C LEU A 290 -6.97 6.43 -9.67
N SER A 291 -5.69 6.36 -10.03
CA SER A 291 -5.26 5.90 -11.35
C SER A 291 -5.70 4.47 -11.65
N GLY A 292 -5.83 4.10 -12.92
CA GLY A 292 -6.19 2.72 -13.30
C GLY A 292 -7.59 2.28 -12.81
N ASN A 293 -8.55 3.20 -12.77
CA ASN A 293 -9.95 2.93 -12.40
C ASN A 293 -10.90 3.44 -13.48
N SER A 294 -12.21 3.15 -13.35
CA SER A 294 -13.26 3.68 -14.22
C SER A 294 -13.92 4.97 -13.69
N VAL A 295 -13.25 5.71 -12.79
CA VAL A 295 -13.72 7.00 -12.25
C VAL A 295 -13.91 8.01 -13.38
N SER A 296 -14.97 8.82 -13.31
CA SER A 296 -15.43 9.70 -14.38
C SER A 296 -15.80 11.10 -13.84
N GLY A 297 -16.29 11.97 -14.73
CA GLY A 297 -16.65 13.35 -14.39
C GLY A 297 -15.45 14.29 -14.37
N SER A 298 -15.68 15.55 -14.01
CA SER A 298 -14.63 16.57 -13.94
C SER A 298 -13.94 16.62 -12.58
N LEU A 299 -12.71 17.14 -12.55
CA LEU A 299 -12.08 17.55 -11.30
C LEU A 299 -12.91 18.70 -10.69
N PRO A 300 -13.39 18.58 -9.44
CA PRO A 300 -14.12 19.66 -8.78
C PRO A 300 -13.18 20.81 -8.45
N SER A 301 -13.64 22.06 -8.57
CA SER A 301 -12.86 23.27 -8.20
C SER A 301 -12.42 23.26 -6.73
N GLU A 302 -13.19 22.61 -5.86
CA GLU A 302 -12.90 22.46 -4.45
C GLU A 302 -11.61 21.69 -4.16
N ILE A 303 -11.03 21.00 -5.15
CA ILE A 303 -9.70 20.38 -4.99
C ILE A 303 -8.62 21.41 -4.62
N GLY A 304 -8.78 22.66 -5.05
CA GLY A 304 -7.88 23.76 -4.67
C GLY A 304 -7.94 24.15 -3.19
N LEU A 305 -8.87 23.60 -2.40
CA LEU A 305 -8.94 23.80 -0.95
C LEU A 305 -8.08 22.80 -0.16
N ALA A 306 -7.64 21.70 -0.78
CA ALA A 306 -6.76 20.68 -0.17
C ALA A 306 -5.30 21.17 -0.14
N ASN A 307 -5.03 22.23 0.62
CA ASN A 307 -3.78 22.99 0.57
C ASN A 307 -2.50 22.22 0.93
N GLN A 308 -2.61 21.01 1.49
CA GLN A 308 -1.47 20.13 1.78
C GLN A 308 -1.13 19.18 0.64
N MET A 309 -1.94 19.17 -0.43
CA MET A 309 -1.82 18.21 -1.52
C MET A 309 -0.49 18.37 -2.25
N GLN A 310 0.21 17.25 -2.37
CA GLN A 310 1.51 17.11 -3.02
C GLN A 310 1.39 16.23 -4.27
N TYR A 311 0.52 15.23 -4.26
CA TYR A 311 0.40 14.25 -5.33
C TYR A 311 -1.08 14.06 -5.70
N LEU A 312 -1.39 14.30 -6.97
CA LEU A 312 -2.67 13.94 -7.58
C LEU A 312 -2.41 13.05 -8.78
N LYS A 313 -2.90 11.82 -8.69
CA LYS A 313 -2.79 10.83 -9.77
C LYS A 313 -4.18 10.32 -10.12
N VAL A 314 -4.59 10.54 -11.36
CA VAL A 314 -5.87 10.04 -11.89
C VAL A 314 -5.69 9.48 -13.30
N SER A 315 -4.46 9.17 -13.70
CA SER A 315 -4.14 8.58 -15.00
C SER A 315 -4.92 7.29 -15.27
N TYR A 316 -5.22 7.00 -16.54
CA TYR A 316 -5.98 5.81 -16.93
C TYR A 316 -7.37 5.75 -16.27
N THR A 317 -8.08 6.87 -16.31
CA THR A 317 -9.48 6.98 -15.85
C THR A 317 -10.37 7.63 -16.90
N ASN A 318 -11.69 7.61 -16.69
CA ASN A 318 -12.67 8.26 -17.55
C ASN A 318 -12.93 9.73 -17.16
N MET A 319 -12.04 10.35 -16.38
CA MET A 319 -12.19 11.76 -15.98
C MET A 319 -12.09 12.70 -17.19
N GLN A 320 -12.85 13.78 -17.18
CA GLN A 320 -13.05 14.66 -18.35
C GLN A 320 -13.22 16.13 -17.98
N GLY A 321 -13.43 16.99 -18.98
CA GLY A 321 -13.64 18.43 -18.77
C GLY A 321 -12.32 19.19 -18.69
N THR A 322 -12.34 20.42 -18.18
CA THR A 322 -11.16 21.29 -18.04
C THR A 322 -10.56 21.17 -16.64
N LEU A 323 -9.27 21.51 -16.50
CA LEU A 323 -8.65 21.65 -15.18
C LEU A 323 -9.17 22.93 -14.49
N PRO A 324 -9.62 22.88 -13.22
CA PRO A 324 -10.07 24.07 -12.51
C PRO A 324 -8.88 24.98 -12.17
N GLU A 325 -9.07 26.31 -12.26
CA GLU A 325 -8.02 27.29 -11.96
C GLU A 325 -7.55 27.22 -10.50
N GLU A 326 -8.44 26.82 -9.59
CA GLU A 326 -8.15 26.65 -8.17
C GLU A 326 -7.06 25.59 -7.91
N LEU A 327 -6.89 24.61 -8.81
CA LEU A 327 -5.83 23.59 -8.72
C LEU A 327 -4.44 24.23 -8.65
N TYR A 328 -4.24 25.33 -9.39
CA TYR A 328 -2.94 26.01 -9.48
C TYR A 328 -2.59 26.82 -8.22
N GLY A 329 -3.50 26.91 -7.25
CA GLY A 329 -3.26 27.50 -5.93
C GLY A 329 -2.53 26.57 -4.95
N LEU A 330 -2.37 25.28 -5.29
CA LEU A 330 -1.76 24.27 -4.44
C LEU A 330 -0.23 24.40 -4.40
N SER A 331 0.28 25.34 -3.59
CA SER A 331 1.72 25.67 -3.56
C SER A 331 2.68 24.53 -3.22
N LYS A 332 2.22 23.44 -2.60
CA LYS A 332 3.03 22.26 -2.23
C LYS A 332 3.04 21.15 -3.30
N PHE A 333 2.37 21.36 -4.42
CA PHE A 333 2.11 20.32 -5.39
C PHE A 333 3.38 19.90 -6.13
N LYS A 334 3.70 18.60 -6.09
CA LYS A 334 4.90 17.98 -6.64
C LYS A 334 4.60 17.13 -7.87
N THR A 335 3.47 16.45 -7.89
CA THR A 335 3.11 15.53 -8.97
C THR A 335 1.66 15.71 -9.38
N LEU A 336 1.47 15.98 -10.67
CA LEU A 336 0.18 15.97 -11.35
C LEU A 336 0.24 14.94 -12.47
N GLU A 337 -0.44 13.81 -12.32
CA GLU A 337 -0.54 12.76 -13.33
C GLU A 337 -1.99 12.57 -13.77
N LEU A 338 -2.30 12.97 -14.99
CA LEU A 338 -3.62 12.96 -15.62
C LEU A 338 -3.60 12.22 -16.97
N ASP A 339 -2.62 11.35 -17.18
CA ASP A 339 -2.37 10.72 -18.47
C ASP A 339 -3.47 9.74 -18.86
N SER A 340 -3.77 9.61 -20.16
CA SER A 340 -4.78 8.67 -20.65
C SER A 340 -6.14 8.87 -19.99
N CYS A 341 -6.64 10.10 -20.05
CA CYS A 341 -7.96 10.51 -19.59
C CYS A 341 -8.73 11.17 -20.75
N ASN A 342 -9.84 11.84 -20.43
CA ASN A 342 -10.66 12.60 -21.38
C ASN A 342 -10.63 14.12 -21.08
N PHE A 343 -9.57 14.64 -20.44
CA PHE A 343 -9.46 16.08 -20.17
C PHE A 343 -9.35 16.89 -21.46
N SER A 344 -9.82 18.14 -21.43
CA SER A 344 -9.90 19.04 -22.58
C SER A 344 -9.64 20.49 -22.16
N GLY A 345 -9.70 21.41 -23.12
CA GLY A 345 -9.40 22.83 -22.89
C GLY A 345 -7.94 23.15 -23.13
N THR A 346 -7.51 24.33 -22.69
CA THR A 346 -6.13 24.81 -22.80
C THR A 346 -5.35 24.57 -21.52
N ILE A 347 -4.02 24.41 -21.63
CA ILE A 347 -3.14 24.43 -20.46
C ILE A 347 -3.05 25.89 -19.97
N SER A 348 -3.46 26.14 -18.73
CA SER A 348 -3.50 27.49 -18.15
C SER A 348 -2.10 28.03 -17.84
N SER A 349 -1.88 29.32 -18.03
CA SER A 349 -0.64 30.00 -17.61
C SER A 349 -0.45 29.98 -16.09
N SER A 350 -1.54 29.83 -15.33
CA SER A 350 -1.51 29.62 -13.87
C SER A 350 -0.71 28.37 -13.48
N LEU A 351 -0.49 27.41 -14.38
CA LEU A 351 0.39 26.26 -14.16
C LEU A 351 1.78 26.68 -13.64
N GLY A 352 2.31 27.82 -14.10
CA GLY A 352 3.59 28.35 -13.64
C GLY A 352 3.65 28.75 -12.15
N LEU A 353 2.51 28.82 -11.46
CA LEU A 353 2.44 29.07 -10.01
C LEU A 353 2.85 27.87 -9.18
N LEU A 354 2.80 26.65 -9.74
CA LEU A 354 3.14 25.40 -9.06
C LEU A 354 4.65 25.17 -8.98
N THR A 355 5.40 26.14 -8.47
CA THR A 355 6.88 26.16 -8.52
C THR A 355 7.59 24.97 -7.86
N ASP A 356 6.87 24.18 -7.05
CA ASP A 356 7.34 22.94 -6.45
C ASP A 356 7.11 21.68 -7.31
N LEU A 357 6.48 21.82 -8.48
CA LEU A 357 6.13 20.71 -9.36
C LEU A 357 7.39 20.03 -9.92
N VAL A 358 7.44 18.72 -9.72
CA VAL A 358 8.52 17.80 -10.14
C VAL A 358 8.06 17.00 -11.35
N GLN A 359 6.79 16.63 -11.41
CA GLN A 359 6.25 15.81 -12.49
C GLN A 359 4.89 16.30 -12.96
N LEU A 360 4.77 16.44 -14.28
CA LEU A 360 3.54 16.79 -14.98
C LEU A 360 3.26 15.78 -16.10
N GLY A 361 2.23 14.96 -15.92
CA GLY A 361 1.70 14.04 -16.92
C GLY A 361 0.33 14.48 -17.40
N LEU A 362 0.21 14.85 -18.67
CA LEU A 362 -1.01 15.25 -19.36
C LEU A 362 -1.20 14.45 -20.66
N SER A 363 -0.39 13.42 -20.89
CA SER A 363 -0.36 12.70 -22.17
C SER A 363 -1.70 12.01 -22.46
N ILE A 364 -2.02 11.81 -23.74
CA ILE A 364 -3.20 11.06 -24.18
C ILE A 364 -4.48 11.66 -23.58
N ASN A 365 -4.80 12.89 -23.99
CA ASN A 365 -5.98 13.66 -23.59
C ASN A 365 -6.49 14.48 -24.80
N ASN A 366 -7.46 15.37 -24.57
CA ASN A 366 -8.03 16.28 -25.57
C ASN A 366 -7.62 17.75 -25.33
N PHE A 367 -6.47 18.01 -24.71
CA PHE A 367 -5.96 19.38 -24.55
C PHE A 367 -5.63 20.00 -25.91
N HIS A 368 -5.89 21.30 -26.06
CA HIS A 368 -5.60 22.06 -27.28
C HIS A 368 -5.01 23.43 -26.96
N GLY A 369 -4.65 24.20 -27.98
CA GLY A 369 -3.96 25.49 -27.82
C GLY A 369 -2.46 25.30 -27.73
N THR A 370 -1.76 26.14 -26.98
CA THR A 370 -0.30 26.11 -26.83
C THR A 370 0.12 25.77 -25.41
N ILE A 371 1.36 25.31 -25.24
CA ILE A 371 1.98 25.23 -23.91
C ILE A 371 2.32 26.66 -23.45
N PRO A 372 1.83 27.14 -22.29
CA PRO A 372 2.07 28.50 -21.82
C PRO A 372 3.54 28.71 -21.44
N ASN A 373 4.10 29.89 -21.71
CA ASN A 373 5.52 30.20 -21.40
C ASN A 373 5.81 30.17 -19.90
N GLU A 374 4.79 30.37 -19.06
CA GLU A 374 4.85 30.36 -17.61
C GLU A 374 5.29 29.00 -17.04
N ILE A 375 5.16 27.90 -17.79
CA ILE A 375 5.73 26.61 -17.41
C ILE A 375 7.25 26.69 -17.17
N GLY A 376 7.94 27.67 -17.76
CA GLY A 376 9.36 27.94 -17.52
C GLY A 376 9.69 28.34 -16.07
N ALA A 377 8.69 28.74 -15.28
CA ALA A 377 8.85 29.00 -13.85
C ALA A 377 9.00 27.71 -13.01
N LEU A 378 8.65 26.55 -13.56
CA LEU A 378 8.71 25.25 -12.89
C LEU A 378 10.14 24.69 -12.88
N THR A 379 11.03 25.36 -12.16
CA THR A 379 12.47 25.05 -12.12
C THR A 379 12.81 23.68 -11.51
N LYS A 380 11.86 23.04 -10.80
CA LYS A 380 12.01 21.68 -10.24
C LYS A 380 11.45 20.57 -11.12
N LEU A 381 10.84 20.91 -12.27
CA LEU A 381 10.21 19.95 -13.15
C LEU A 381 11.28 19.01 -13.74
N LEU A 382 11.13 17.72 -13.47
CA LEU A 382 11.99 16.63 -13.96
C LEU A 382 11.29 15.83 -15.05
N LEU A 383 9.96 15.79 -15.08
CA LEU A 383 9.21 15.00 -16.05
C LEU A 383 8.02 15.77 -16.60
N LEU A 384 7.95 15.89 -17.93
CA LEU A 384 6.85 16.51 -18.67
C LEU A 384 6.35 15.57 -19.77
N ARG A 385 5.12 15.09 -19.66
CA ARG A 385 4.45 14.28 -20.69
C ARG A 385 3.20 15.01 -21.19
N VAL A 386 3.16 15.35 -22.48
CA VAL A 386 2.08 16.14 -23.12
C VAL A 386 1.65 15.63 -24.50
N ASN A 387 2.30 14.57 -24.98
CA ASN A 387 2.00 13.89 -26.24
C ASN A 387 0.58 13.32 -26.28
N GLY A 388 0.06 13.00 -27.48
CA GLY A 388 -1.29 12.47 -27.63
C GLY A 388 -2.38 13.49 -27.24
N ASN A 389 -2.17 14.75 -27.57
CA ASN A 389 -3.12 15.85 -27.40
C ASN A 389 -3.25 16.65 -28.71
N ALA A 390 -4.21 17.56 -28.79
CA ALA A 390 -4.37 18.51 -29.88
C ALA A 390 -3.59 19.83 -29.66
N LEU A 391 -2.43 19.75 -28.99
CA LEU A 391 -1.58 20.91 -28.71
C LEU A 391 -0.85 21.38 -29.98
N THR A 392 -0.61 22.68 -30.06
CA THR A 392 0.06 23.39 -31.15
C THR A 392 1.20 24.26 -30.59
N GLY A 393 2.07 24.77 -31.46
CA GLY A 393 3.23 25.56 -31.02
C GLY A 393 4.30 24.73 -30.32
N THR A 394 5.23 25.39 -29.65
CA THR A 394 6.48 24.78 -29.15
C THR A 394 6.49 24.60 -27.63
N VAL A 395 7.29 23.66 -27.12
CA VAL A 395 7.67 23.67 -25.70
C VAL A 395 8.60 24.86 -25.47
N PRO A 396 8.42 25.68 -24.42
CA PRO A 396 9.32 26.80 -24.15
C PRO A 396 10.76 26.36 -23.83
N ASP A 397 11.75 27.04 -24.41
CA ASP A 397 13.19 26.73 -24.26
C ASP A 397 13.67 26.67 -22.80
N SER A 398 13.02 27.42 -21.90
CA SER A 398 13.32 27.43 -20.47
C SER A 398 13.08 26.08 -19.80
N VAL A 399 12.09 25.31 -20.26
CA VAL A 399 11.81 23.96 -19.74
C VAL A 399 12.88 22.99 -20.20
N CYS A 400 13.23 23.08 -21.49
CA CYS A 400 14.23 22.27 -22.14
C CYS A 400 15.60 22.37 -21.45
N GLN A 401 16.01 23.60 -21.08
CA GLN A 401 17.27 23.85 -20.37
C GLN A 401 17.30 23.24 -18.96
N ASN A 402 16.18 23.30 -18.23
CA ASN A 402 16.09 22.74 -16.89
C ASN A 402 16.20 21.21 -16.91
N LEU A 403 15.50 20.54 -17.83
CA LEU A 403 15.50 19.08 -17.96
C LEU A 403 16.87 18.53 -18.40
N ALA A 404 17.53 19.18 -19.36
CA ALA A 404 18.85 18.76 -19.86
C ALA A 404 19.98 18.86 -18.81
N TYR A 405 19.88 19.83 -17.88
CA TYR A 405 20.86 19.98 -16.78
C TYR A 405 20.87 18.78 -15.81
N LEU A 406 19.74 18.09 -15.67
CA LEU A 406 19.56 16.97 -14.75
C LEU A 406 20.08 15.64 -15.32
N GLU A 407 20.00 15.47 -16.65
CA GLU A 407 20.62 14.33 -17.36
C GLU A 407 22.13 14.27 -17.12
N HIS A 408 22.79 15.42 -17.03
CA HIS A 408 24.25 15.50 -16.86
C HIS A 408 24.73 15.22 -15.42
N ASN A 409 23.82 15.12 -14.44
CA ASN A 409 24.18 15.10 -13.01
C ASN A 409 23.68 13.87 -12.22
N SER A 410 23.04 12.87 -12.84
CA SER A 410 22.47 11.73 -12.11
C SER A 410 22.89 10.34 -12.64
N HIS A 411 23.26 9.45 -11.72
CA HIS A 411 23.57 8.02 -11.95
C HIS A 411 22.31 7.13 -12.08
N TYR A 412 21.14 7.71 -12.30
CA TYR A 412 19.88 6.98 -12.46
C TYR A 412 19.67 6.64 -13.94
N GLU A 413 19.90 5.37 -14.30
CA GLU A 413 19.53 4.84 -15.60
C GLU A 413 17.99 4.78 -15.73
N ALA A 414 17.50 5.37 -16.82
CA ALA A 414 16.16 5.31 -17.41
C ALA A 414 15.04 6.25 -16.88
N ALA A 415 14.81 7.32 -17.66
CA ALA A 415 13.54 8.00 -17.99
C ALA A 415 13.45 9.50 -17.68
N LEU A 416 14.45 10.30 -18.06
CA LEU A 416 14.26 11.75 -18.28
C LEU A 416 13.69 11.96 -19.69
N GLY A 417 12.47 11.48 -19.91
CA GLY A 417 11.78 11.61 -21.20
C GLY A 417 10.76 12.73 -21.16
N ALA A 418 11.04 13.87 -21.79
CA ALA A 418 10.00 14.36 -22.70
C ALA A 418 9.77 13.23 -23.72
N ASP A 419 8.54 12.94 -24.12
CA ASP A 419 8.28 11.89 -25.11
C ASP A 419 8.88 12.29 -26.49
N CYS A 420 10.19 12.11 -26.61
CA CYS A 420 11.03 12.29 -27.77
C CYS A 420 11.36 10.88 -28.29
N LEU A 421 10.45 10.31 -29.08
CA LEU A 421 10.71 9.07 -29.79
C LEU A 421 11.67 9.33 -30.98
N PRO A 422 12.58 8.38 -31.31
CA PRO A 422 13.41 8.48 -32.51
C PRO A 422 12.57 8.29 -33.80
N SER A 423 12.88 9.06 -34.85
CA SER A 423 12.17 9.04 -36.13
C SER A 423 12.87 8.16 -37.18
N THR A 424 12.08 7.40 -37.94
CA THR A 424 12.38 7.14 -39.36
C THR A 424 11.08 7.21 -40.17
N GLU A 425 11.04 8.21 -41.05
CA GLU A 425 10.19 8.40 -42.25
C GLU A 425 8.91 9.25 -42.19
N THR A 426 8.63 9.84 -43.35
CA THR A 426 8.41 11.27 -43.60
C THR A 426 6.94 11.69 -43.78
N GLY A 427 6.56 12.88 -43.30
CA GLY A 427 5.23 13.45 -43.61
C GLY A 427 4.76 14.81 -43.04
N VAL A 428 5.65 15.70 -42.52
CA VAL A 428 5.41 17.12 -42.12
C VAL A 428 4.53 17.38 -40.86
N PRO A 429 4.96 18.18 -39.85
CA PRO A 429 6.32 18.58 -39.44
C PRO A 429 6.89 17.62 -38.40
N THR A 430 8.11 17.18 -38.66
CA THR A 430 8.95 16.33 -37.81
C THR A 430 9.78 17.21 -36.88
N ILE A 431 9.80 16.90 -35.59
CA ILE A 431 10.89 17.31 -34.72
C ILE A 431 11.49 16.04 -34.09
N GLU A 432 12.68 15.72 -34.57
CA GLU A 432 13.63 14.84 -33.91
C GLU A 432 14.39 15.64 -32.86
N CYS A 433 14.55 15.11 -31.65
CA CYS A 433 15.66 15.50 -30.77
C CYS A 433 16.17 14.28 -30.01
N ALA A 434 17.13 13.58 -30.61
CA ALA A 434 18.33 13.23 -29.86
C ALA A 434 19.34 14.35 -30.16
N VAL A 435 19.80 15.01 -29.08
CA VAL A 435 20.64 16.22 -29.02
C VAL A 435 19.87 17.53 -29.31
N ASP A 436 19.61 18.32 -28.26
CA ASP A 436 18.94 19.64 -28.21
C ASP A 436 17.41 19.66 -28.44
N CYS A 437 16.64 19.56 -27.35
CA CYS A 437 15.18 19.57 -27.12
C CYS A 437 14.18 20.04 -28.22
N CYS A 438 13.07 19.29 -28.36
CA CYS A 438 12.02 19.49 -29.38
C CYS A 438 11.12 20.72 -29.15
N THR A 439 10.68 21.33 -30.27
CA THR A 439 9.85 22.54 -30.33
C THR A 439 8.43 22.35 -30.92
N MET A 440 7.71 21.20 -30.89
CA MET A 440 6.28 21.08 -31.36
C MET A 440 5.61 19.69 -31.15
N CYS A 441 4.26 19.65 -31.05
CA CYS A 441 3.39 18.46 -30.79
C CYS A 441 2.61 17.92 -32.04
N CYS A 442 2.13 16.64 -32.05
CA CYS A 442 1.35 16.02 -33.16
C CYS A 442 0.11 15.16 -32.74
N ASP A 443 -0.80 14.90 -33.71
CA ASP A 443 -2.27 14.63 -33.67
C ASP A 443 -2.78 13.15 -33.82
N ASN A 444 -4.10 12.95 -33.63
CA ASN A 444 -4.98 11.83 -33.28
C ASN A 444 -5.23 10.64 -34.26
N THR A 445 -4.53 10.44 -35.39
CA THR A 445 -5.04 9.53 -36.46
C THR A 445 -4.25 8.25 -36.83
N LEU A 446 -3.23 7.84 -36.08
CA LEU A 446 -2.72 6.45 -36.03
C LEU A 446 -2.48 5.68 -37.37
N TYR A 447 -2.05 6.32 -38.46
CA TYR A 447 -1.59 5.61 -39.67
C TYR A 447 -0.30 6.18 -40.26
N CYS A 448 0.75 5.34 -40.33
CA CYS A 448 1.95 5.58 -41.15
C CYS A 448 2.25 4.29 -41.96
N LEU A 449 2.17 4.36 -43.29
CA LEU A 449 2.56 3.29 -44.21
C LEU A 449 3.92 3.61 -44.82
N ALA A 450 4.80 2.61 -44.76
CA ALA A 450 6.22 2.65 -45.11
C ALA A 450 6.49 2.87 -46.61
N ASN A 451 7.68 3.39 -46.90
CA ASN A 451 8.53 2.75 -47.90
C ASN A 451 10.01 3.09 -47.75
#